data_AF-N9WCA6-F1
#
_entry.id   AF-N9WCA6-F1
#
_cell.length_a   1.000
_cell.length_b   1.000
_cell.length_c   1.000
_cell.angle_alpha   90.00
_cell.angle_beta   90.00
_cell.angle_gamma   90.00
#
_symmetry.space_group_name_H-M   'P 1'
#
loop_
_entity.id
_entity.type
_entity.pdbx_description
1 polymer ?
#
loop_
_entity_poly.entity_id
_entity_poly.type
_entity_poly.pdbx_seq_one_letter_code
_entity_poly.pdbx_strand_id
1 'polypeptide(L)'
;MEDSDIPTEVPATGDEAVPSRRKMLALGAVGVSAALTIRPAFAQTAVSVMNCQIPVPDASAAGRYIDAAGKLVPPGTQGAFPGAPRPFTGEEVKRAFRGQTLPGTSYNQSQAYLQYIRRLQAGQSGFTCFASIQMPR
;
A
#
# COMPACT_ATOMS: atom_id res chain seq x y z
N MET A 1 -40.04 6.11 -30.15
CA MET A 1 -38.90 6.45 -31.00
C MET A 1 -38.84 7.96 -31.11
N GLU A 2 -38.01 8.58 -30.24
CA GLU A 2 -36.74 9.30 -30.56
C GLU A 2 -37.05 10.78 -30.85
N ASP A 3 -37.00 11.71 -29.88
CA ASP A 3 -35.89 12.34 -29.13
C ASP A 3 -35.00 13.28 -29.98
N SER A 4 -35.05 14.57 -29.61
CA SER A 4 -34.55 15.75 -30.32
C SER A 4 -33.16 16.22 -29.84
N ASP A 5 -32.46 16.97 -30.72
CA ASP A 5 -31.52 18.09 -30.46
C ASP A 5 -30.25 17.83 -29.59
N ILE A 6 -29.03 18.34 -29.78
CA ILE A 6 -28.33 19.40 -30.57
C ILE A 6 -26.80 19.22 -30.24
N PRO A 7 -25.84 19.88 -30.92
CA PRO A 7 -24.50 19.37 -31.23
C PRO A 7 -23.40 19.85 -30.27
N THR A 8 -22.17 19.36 -30.46
CA THR A 8 -20.98 19.97 -29.85
C THR A 8 -19.79 19.95 -30.80
N GLU A 9 -19.48 21.18 -31.25
CA GLU A 9 -18.18 21.85 -31.29
C GLU A 9 -16.88 21.10 -31.68
N VAL A 10 -16.21 21.72 -32.64
CA VAL A 10 -14.87 21.43 -33.18
C VAL A 10 -13.79 21.98 -32.23
N PRO A 11 -12.56 21.46 -32.25
CA PRO A 11 -11.50 22.41 -32.57
C PRO A 11 -10.45 21.89 -33.56
N ALA A 12 -10.01 22.84 -34.39
CA ALA A 12 -8.90 22.76 -35.35
C ALA A 12 -7.54 22.65 -34.63
N THR A 13 -6.49 22.10 -35.25
CA THR A 13 -5.53 22.89 -36.05
C THR A 13 -4.47 21.97 -36.68
N GLY A 14 -4.10 22.23 -37.95
CA GLY A 14 -2.71 22.05 -38.44
C GLY A 14 -2.46 21.12 -39.65
N ASP A 15 -2.57 21.68 -40.87
CA ASP A 15 -1.88 21.38 -42.16
C ASP A 15 -0.52 20.65 -42.05
N GLU A 16 -0.01 19.79 -42.95
CA GLU A 16 -0.28 19.46 -44.36
C GLU A 16 0.22 18.03 -44.68
N ALA A 17 -0.63 17.22 -45.31
CA ALA A 17 -0.22 16.09 -46.13
C ALA A 17 -1.41 15.76 -47.03
N VAL A 18 -1.47 16.26 -48.28
CA VAL A 18 -2.63 16.05 -49.17
C VAL A 18 -2.92 14.56 -49.34
N PRO A 19 -3.99 14.01 -48.75
CA PRO A 19 -4.25 12.58 -48.80
C PRO A 19 -5.51 12.30 -49.61
N SER A 20 -5.37 11.41 -50.58
CA SER A 20 -6.46 10.92 -51.43
C SER A 20 -7.63 10.37 -50.60
N ARG A 21 -8.82 10.96 -50.78
CA ARG A 21 -10.02 10.88 -49.92
C ARG A 21 -10.66 9.49 -49.76
N ARG A 22 -10.13 8.44 -50.38
CA ARG A 22 -10.74 7.08 -50.34
C ARG A 22 -9.97 6.02 -49.55
N LYS A 23 -8.75 6.29 -49.08
CA LYS A 23 -7.93 5.31 -48.34
C LYS A 23 -7.67 5.66 -46.86
N MET A 24 -8.28 6.73 -46.36
CA MET A 24 -8.13 7.22 -44.97
C MET A 24 -9.24 6.77 -44.00
N LEU A 25 -10.17 5.89 -44.41
CA LEU A 25 -11.21 5.33 -43.53
C LEU A 25 -10.97 3.85 -43.19
N ALA A 26 -9.72 3.41 -43.13
CA ALA A 26 -9.37 2.02 -42.78
C ALA A 26 -8.31 1.88 -41.69
N LEU A 27 -7.75 2.98 -41.16
CA LEU A 27 -6.73 2.93 -40.10
C LEU A 27 -7.11 3.89 -38.97
N GLY A 28 -7.85 3.38 -38.00
CA GLY A 28 -8.23 4.11 -36.79
C GLY A 28 -8.52 3.17 -35.63
N ALA A 29 -7.67 2.16 -35.46
CA ALA A 29 -7.62 1.37 -34.24
C ALA A 29 -7.01 2.23 -33.13
N VAL A 30 -7.75 2.51 -32.05
CA VAL A 30 -7.15 2.85 -30.74
C VAL A 30 -8.15 2.54 -29.64
N GLY A 31 -7.74 1.66 -28.72
CA GLY A 31 -8.60 1.01 -27.73
C GLY A 31 -9.21 1.96 -26.70
N VAL A 32 -10.43 1.62 -26.28
CA VAL A 32 -11.09 2.27 -25.14
C VAL A 32 -10.30 1.91 -23.88
N SER A 33 -9.49 2.84 -23.41
CA SER A 33 -8.84 2.73 -22.11
C SER A 33 -9.91 2.97 -21.05
N ALA A 34 -10.47 1.91 -20.47
CA ALA A 34 -11.31 2.04 -19.30
C ALA A 34 -10.45 2.65 -18.17
N ALA A 35 -10.58 3.95 -17.96
CA ALA A 35 -9.99 4.62 -16.81
C ALA A 35 -10.77 4.16 -15.57
N LEU A 36 -10.30 3.07 -14.94
CA LEU A 36 -10.77 2.66 -13.63
C LEU A 36 -10.33 3.74 -12.65
N THR A 37 -11.28 4.61 -12.29
CA THR A 37 -11.11 5.56 -11.18
C THR A 37 -11.19 4.77 -9.88
N ILE A 38 -10.10 4.08 -9.55
CA ILE A 38 -9.87 3.64 -8.18
C ILE A 38 -9.67 4.94 -7.42
N ARG A 39 -10.66 5.36 -6.63
CA ARG A 39 -10.42 6.34 -5.58
C ARG A 39 -9.64 5.59 -4.51
N PRO A 40 -8.32 5.76 -4.38
CA PRO A 40 -7.71 5.33 -3.15
C PRO A 40 -8.32 6.25 -2.09
N ALA A 41 -9.15 5.69 -1.22
CA ALA A 41 -9.37 6.29 0.08
C ALA A 41 -8.04 6.13 0.83
N PHE A 42 -7.03 6.91 0.45
CA PHE A 42 -5.92 7.22 1.34
C PHE A 42 -6.58 7.96 2.49
N ALA A 43 -6.94 7.21 3.53
CA ALA A 43 -7.13 7.76 4.85
C ALA A 43 -5.99 8.75 5.06
N GLN A 44 -6.33 10.04 5.16
CA GLN A 44 -5.36 11.09 5.30
C GLN A 44 -4.54 10.83 6.56
N THR A 45 -3.38 10.20 6.43
CA THR A 45 -2.43 10.07 7.53
C THR A 45 -1.67 11.39 7.61
N ALA A 46 -2.40 12.43 8.02
CA ALA A 46 -1.84 13.71 8.39
C ALA A 46 -0.93 13.52 9.61
N VAL A 47 0.35 13.80 9.40
CA VAL A 47 1.41 14.15 10.34
C VAL A 47 1.07 13.99 11.83
N SER A 48 1.24 12.78 12.36
CA SER A 48 1.65 12.62 13.75
C SER A 48 2.61 11.44 13.84
N VAL A 49 3.90 11.74 13.75
CA VAL A 49 5.00 10.78 14.00
C VAL A 49 4.96 10.21 15.43
N MET A 50 4.13 10.81 16.30
CA MET A 50 3.86 10.41 17.68
C MET A 50 2.65 9.47 17.83
N ASN A 51 1.94 9.16 16.74
CA ASN A 51 0.77 8.27 16.72
C ASN A 51 0.73 7.40 15.46
N CYS A 52 1.89 7.17 14.85
CA CYS A 52 1.95 6.21 13.75
C CYS A 52 1.50 4.83 14.28
N GLN A 53 1.02 4.00 13.36
CA GLN A 53 0.70 2.61 13.63
C GLN A 53 1.50 1.69 12.70
N ILE A 54 2.10 0.65 13.27
CA ILE A 54 2.85 -0.40 12.57
C ILE A 54 2.01 -1.69 12.70
N PRO A 55 1.30 -2.10 11.63
CA PRO A 55 0.60 -3.37 11.62
C PRO A 55 1.61 -4.53 11.56
N VAL A 56 1.28 -5.62 12.24
CA VAL A 56 2.10 -6.82 12.28
C VAL A 56 1.16 -8.02 12.18
N PRO A 57 1.08 -8.74 11.05
CA PRO A 57 1.75 -8.48 9.78
C PRO A 57 1.13 -7.31 9.00
N ASP A 58 1.80 -6.88 7.94
CA ASP A 58 1.30 -5.86 7.01
C ASP A 58 -0.01 -6.31 6.34
N ALA A 59 -0.77 -5.34 5.82
CA ALA A 59 -2.09 -5.62 5.24
C ALA A 59 -2.06 -6.65 4.10
N SER A 60 -0.96 -6.71 3.34
CA SER A 60 -0.77 -7.66 2.23
C SER A 60 -0.50 -9.09 2.72
N ALA A 61 -0.08 -9.23 3.97
CA ALA A 61 0.24 -10.49 4.63
C ALA A 61 -0.78 -10.90 5.70
N ALA A 62 -1.98 -10.31 5.68
CA ALA A 62 -3.08 -10.69 6.54
C ALA A 62 -3.36 -12.21 6.44
N GLY A 63 -3.53 -12.87 7.60
CA GLY A 63 -3.75 -14.33 7.69
C GLY A 63 -2.47 -15.18 7.68
N ARG A 64 -1.29 -14.57 7.53
CA ARG A 64 0.00 -15.26 7.73
C ARG A 64 0.47 -15.13 9.17
N TYR A 65 1.36 -16.05 9.55
CA TYR A 65 1.98 -16.09 10.88
C TYR A 65 3.43 -15.62 10.76
N ILE A 66 4.05 -15.26 11.88
CA ILE A 66 5.41 -14.74 11.95
C ILE A 66 6.28 -15.72 12.71
N ASP A 67 7.33 -16.23 12.08
CA ASP A 67 8.31 -17.09 12.75
C ASP A 67 9.24 -16.30 13.69
N ALA A 68 10.06 -17.00 14.47
CA ALA A 68 11.04 -16.36 15.37
C ALA A 68 12.08 -15.49 14.64
N ALA A 69 12.28 -15.69 13.33
CA ALA A 69 13.17 -14.90 12.49
C ALA A 69 12.47 -13.68 11.83
N GLY A 70 11.20 -13.44 12.16
CA GLY A 70 10.40 -12.35 11.61
C GLY A 70 9.95 -12.56 10.16
N LYS A 71 9.93 -13.80 9.66
CA LYS A 71 9.41 -14.14 8.32
C LYS A 71 7.95 -14.57 8.40
N LEU A 72 7.24 -14.29 7.30
CA LEU A 72 5.88 -14.74 7.11
C LEU A 72 5.86 -16.22 6.76
N VAL A 73 5.09 -17.00 7.51
CA VAL A 73 4.94 -18.44 7.36
C VAL A 73 3.46 -18.84 7.37
N PRO A 74 3.11 -20.02 6.82
CA PRO A 74 1.76 -20.55 6.92
C PRO A 74 1.32 -20.77 8.39
N PRO A 75 0.02 -20.68 8.69
CA PRO A 75 -0.51 -21.06 9.99
C PRO A 75 -0.17 -22.54 10.28
N GLY A 76 0.12 -22.84 11.55
CA GLY A 76 0.51 -24.20 11.98
C GLY A 76 2.01 -24.50 11.92
N THR A 77 2.83 -23.56 11.46
CA THR A 77 4.29 -23.68 11.54
C THR A 77 4.75 -23.67 13.00
N GLN A 78 5.58 -24.64 13.40
CA GLN A 78 6.07 -24.76 14.77
C GLN A 78 6.86 -23.52 15.18
N GLY A 79 6.52 -22.94 16.35
CA GLY A 79 7.18 -21.74 16.86
C GLY A 79 6.82 -20.45 16.11
N ALA A 80 5.81 -20.49 15.25
CA ALA A 80 5.26 -19.29 14.62
C ALA A 80 4.17 -18.67 15.49
N PHE A 81 4.14 -17.34 15.51
CA PHE A 81 3.16 -16.56 16.24
C PHE A 81 2.08 -16.03 15.29
N PRO A 82 0.82 -15.97 15.72
CA PRO A 82 -0.22 -15.31 14.95
C PRO A 82 0.12 -13.83 14.77
N GLY A 83 -0.56 -13.13 13.86
CA GLY A 83 -0.46 -11.68 13.79
C GLY A 83 -0.91 -10.98 15.07
N ALA A 84 -0.43 -9.77 15.29
CA ALA A 84 -0.91 -8.91 16.36
C ALA A 84 -2.38 -8.56 16.14
N PRO A 85 -3.22 -8.61 17.20
CA PRO A 85 -4.65 -8.31 17.08
C PRO A 85 -4.92 -6.83 16.79
N ARG A 86 -3.91 -5.98 17.03
CA ARG A 86 -3.96 -4.55 16.75
C ARG A 86 -2.60 -4.09 16.20
N PRO A 87 -2.57 -3.00 15.44
CA PRO A 87 -1.30 -2.36 15.12
C PRO A 87 -0.65 -1.78 16.38
N PHE A 88 0.69 -1.79 16.41
CA PHE A 88 1.49 -1.20 17.48
C PHE A 88 1.81 0.26 17.18
N THR A 89 1.92 1.11 18.19
CA THR A 89 2.33 2.50 17.97
C THR A 89 3.85 2.61 17.79
N GLY A 90 4.30 3.69 17.15
CA GLY A 90 5.73 3.99 17.02
C GLY A 90 6.46 4.03 18.36
N GLU A 91 5.83 4.54 19.42
CA GLU A 91 6.38 4.64 20.78
C GLU A 91 6.52 3.28 21.44
N GLU A 92 5.53 2.40 21.25
CA GLU A 92 5.56 1.02 21.73
C GLU A 92 6.71 0.26 21.08
N VAL A 93 6.83 0.38 19.76
CA VAL A 93 7.91 -0.25 19.00
C VAL A 93 9.27 0.35 19.35
N LYS A 94 9.38 1.67 19.53
CA LYS A 94 10.62 2.35 19.96
C LYS A 94 11.06 1.90 21.36
N ARG A 95 10.13 1.79 22.31
CA ARG A 95 10.42 1.24 23.65
C ARG A 95 10.82 -0.22 23.58
N ALA A 96 10.16 -1.00 22.73
CA ALA A 96 10.46 -2.40 22.56
C ALA A 96 11.85 -2.62 21.96
N PHE A 97 12.28 -1.78 21.02
CA PHE A 97 13.67 -1.78 20.51
C PHE A 97 14.72 -1.40 21.57
N ARG A 98 14.32 -0.72 22.66
CA ARG A 98 15.19 -0.44 23.82
C ARG A 98 15.21 -1.57 24.85
N GLY A 99 14.57 -2.71 24.56
CA GLY A 99 14.56 -3.90 25.42
C GLY A 99 13.26 -4.12 26.19
N GLN A 100 12.21 -3.31 25.97
CA GLN A 100 10.88 -3.62 26.50
C GLN A 100 10.14 -4.64 25.63
N THR A 101 9.08 -5.25 26.16
CA THR A 101 8.19 -6.12 25.39
C THR A 101 7.03 -5.32 24.79
N LEU A 102 6.56 -5.74 23.62
CA LEU A 102 5.37 -5.15 23.01
C LEU A 102 4.12 -5.46 23.86
N PRO A 103 3.20 -4.51 24.02
CA PRO A 103 2.03 -4.67 24.87
C PRO A 103 1.12 -5.79 24.36
N GLY A 104 0.64 -6.64 25.27
CA GLY A 104 -0.24 -7.77 24.93
C GLY A 104 0.47 -8.93 24.23
N THR A 105 1.81 -8.97 24.27
CA THR A 105 2.60 -10.07 23.68
C THR A 105 3.49 -10.75 24.72
N SER A 106 3.80 -12.03 24.49
CA SER A 106 4.84 -12.73 25.26
C SER A 106 6.25 -12.29 24.81
N TYR A 107 7.29 -12.58 25.60
CA TYR A 107 8.67 -12.22 25.26
C TYR A 107 9.10 -12.73 23.88
N ASN A 108 8.89 -14.03 23.59
CA ASN A 108 9.27 -14.63 22.30
C ASN A 108 8.46 -14.05 21.12
N GLN A 109 7.16 -13.81 21.34
CA GLN A 109 6.30 -13.19 20.34
C GLN A 109 6.73 -11.75 20.04
N SER A 110 7.07 -10.98 21.08
CA SER A 110 7.61 -9.63 20.94
C SER A 110 8.90 -9.63 20.12
N GLN A 111 9.81 -10.58 20.37
CA GLN A 111 11.05 -10.68 19.59
C GLN A 111 10.76 -11.01 18.11
N ALA A 112 9.89 -11.98 17.84
CA ALA A 112 9.47 -12.32 16.47
C ALA A 112 8.89 -11.11 15.73
N TYR A 113 8.02 -10.34 16.38
CA TYR A 113 7.45 -9.13 15.80
C TYR A 113 8.48 -8.04 15.56
N LEU A 114 9.43 -7.82 16.48
CA LEU A 114 10.51 -6.86 16.27
C LEU A 114 11.42 -7.28 15.10
N GLN A 115 11.68 -8.57 14.92
CA GLN A 115 12.42 -9.08 13.76
C GLN A 115 11.64 -8.86 12.47
N TYR A 116 10.32 -9.04 12.47
CA TYR A 116 9.48 -8.70 11.33
C TYR A 116 9.54 -7.20 11.01
N ILE A 117 9.40 -6.33 12.02
CA ILE A 117 9.44 -4.87 11.87
C ILE A 117 10.79 -4.41 11.30
N ARG A 118 11.91 -4.98 11.76
CA ARG A 118 13.26 -4.70 11.23
C ARG A 118 13.40 -4.98 9.74
N ARG A 119 12.57 -5.88 9.21
CA ARG A 119 12.60 -6.33 7.81
C ARG A 119 11.57 -5.65 6.93
N LEU A 120 10.74 -4.76 7.48
CA LEU A 120 9.80 -3.98 6.69
C LEU A 120 10.55 -3.27 5.57
N GLN A 121 10.00 -3.35 4.37
CA GLN A 121 10.57 -2.74 3.17
C GLN A 121 9.78 -1.50 2.76
N ALA A 122 10.41 -0.63 1.95
CA ALA A 122 9.71 0.49 1.33
C ALA A 122 8.49 -0.01 0.55
N GLY A 123 7.33 0.58 0.81
CA GLY A 123 6.04 0.16 0.24
C GLY A 123 5.20 -0.73 1.16
N GLN A 124 5.75 -1.28 2.25
CA GLN A 124 4.97 -2.01 3.25
C GLN A 124 4.36 -1.06 4.28
N SER A 125 3.16 -1.39 4.75
CA SER A 125 2.47 -0.61 5.79
C SER A 125 3.28 -0.61 7.09
N GLY A 126 3.58 0.58 7.63
CA GLY A 126 4.37 0.74 8.85
C GLY A 126 5.87 0.99 8.63
N PHE A 127 6.41 0.77 7.42
CA PHE A 127 7.83 1.04 7.13
C PHE A 127 8.19 2.51 7.34
N THR A 128 7.37 3.43 6.83
CA THR A 128 7.60 4.88 6.97
C THR A 128 7.66 5.29 8.44
N CYS A 129 6.86 4.65 9.29
CA CYS A 129 6.96 4.88 10.72
C CYS A 129 8.22 4.27 11.33
N PHE A 130 8.52 3.01 11.02
CA PHE A 130 9.72 2.35 11.50
C PHE A 130 11.00 3.13 11.11
N ALA A 131 11.03 3.72 9.92
CA ALA A 131 12.11 4.60 9.49
C ALA A 131 12.17 5.88 10.34
N SER A 132 11.02 6.47 10.68
CA SER A 132 10.96 7.69 11.49
C SER A 132 11.41 7.52 12.94
N ILE A 133 11.24 6.33 13.54
CA ILE A 133 11.74 6.05 14.89
C ILE A 133 13.24 5.72 14.93
N GLN A 134 13.81 5.28 13.80
CA GLN A 134 15.23 4.96 13.67
C GLN A 134 16.10 6.19 13.47
N MET A 135 15.56 7.27 12.90
CA MET A 135 16.28 8.53 12.79
C MET A 135 16.44 9.14 14.19
N PRO A 136 17.66 9.19 14.75
CA PRO A 136 17.90 9.92 15.99
C PRO A 136 17.64 11.39 15.71
N ARG A 137 16.87 12.04 16.60
CA ARG A 137 16.73 13.49 16.62
C ARG A 137 17.58 14.05 17.73
#